data_AF-A0A3N8EEG5-F1
#
_entry.id   AF-A0A3N8EEG5-F1
#
_cell.length_a   1.000
_cell.length_b   1.000
_cell.length_c   1.000
_cell.angle_alpha   90.00
_cell.angle_beta   90.00
_cell.angle_gamma   90.00
#
_symmetry.space_group_name_H-M   'P 1'
#
loop_
_entity.id
_entity.type
_entity.pdbx_description
1 polymer ?
#
loop_
_entity_poly.entity_id
_entity_poly.type
_entity_poly.pdbx_seq_one_letter_code
_entity_poly.pdbx_strand_id
1 'polypeptide(L)'
;MKYGFPVDTDFMQQRTRFLQAADAAGAAVTSHPHPLTGPAGEPLATDVAWLGPRDARRVLAVVSGTHGVEGYYGSTCQTEWLHELAGRALPPGVAVLMVHLINPWGTAWVRRVNEDNVDLNRNYVDFGVALPINQGYEAIHE
;
A
#
# COMPACT_ATOMS: atom_id res chain seq x y z
N MET A 1 -20.08 15.46 5.80
CA MET A 1 -20.49 14.58 4.69
C MET A 1 -19.78 13.25 4.93
N LYS A 2 -20.50 12.15 5.18
CA LYS A 2 -19.86 10.84 5.37
C LYS A 2 -19.15 10.49 4.06
N TYR A 3 -17.84 10.32 4.15
CA TYR A 3 -16.89 10.26 3.05
C TYR A 3 -17.31 9.23 2.00
N GLY A 4 -17.53 9.70 0.77
CA GLY A 4 -17.78 8.84 -0.37
C GLY A 4 -16.47 8.26 -0.90
N PHE A 5 -16.52 7.08 -1.51
CA PHE A 5 -15.36 6.53 -2.20
C PHE A 5 -14.90 7.51 -3.30
N PRO A 6 -13.58 7.67 -3.49
CA PRO A 6 -13.06 8.51 -4.55
C PRO A 6 -13.61 8.04 -5.90
N VAL A 7 -14.26 8.94 -6.62
CA VAL A 7 -14.68 8.71 -8.02
C VAL A 7 -13.53 8.95 -8.99
N ASP A 8 -12.49 9.67 -8.56
CA ASP A 8 -11.35 10.04 -9.38
C ASP A 8 -10.10 9.20 -9.04
N THR A 9 -9.50 8.62 -10.08
CA THR A 9 -8.28 7.82 -10.01
C THR A 9 -7.04 8.72 -9.95
N ASP A 10 -6.83 9.42 -8.83
CA ASP A 10 -5.68 10.31 -8.60
C ASP A 10 -4.77 9.79 -7.49
N PHE A 11 -3.59 9.31 -7.87
CA PHE A 11 -2.57 8.82 -6.94
C PHE A 11 -2.12 9.90 -5.94
N MET A 12 -1.86 11.12 -6.41
CA MET A 12 -1.36 12.21 -5.55
C MET A 12 -2.39 12.62 -4.52
N GLN A 13 -3.67 12.63 -4.92
CA GLN A 13 -4.76 12.87 -3.98
C GLN A 13 -4.84 11.78 -2.91
N GLN A 14 -4.75 10.50 -3.30
CA GLN A 14 -4.74 9.39 -2.34
C GLN A 14 -3.58 9.46 -1.37
N ARG A 15 -2.37 9.70 -1.89
CA ARG A 15 -1.15 9.84 -1.10
C ARG A 15 -1.24 11.00 -0.11
N THR A 16 -1.71 12.16 -0.58
CA THR A 16 -1.87 13.35 0.27
C THR A 16 -2.82 13.09 1.43
N ARG A 17 -3.97 12.46 1.16
CA ARG A 17 -4.96 12.13 2.20
C ARG A 17 -4.41 11.16 3.23
N PHE A 18 -3.74 10.09 2.79
CA PHE A 18 -3.11 9.14 3.70
C PHE A 18 -2.06 9.80 4.59
N LEU A 19 -1.16 10.61 4.03
CA LEU A 19 -0.11 11.30 4.78
C LEU A 19 -0.68 12.28 5.81
N GLN A 20 -1.71 13.04 5.45
CA GLN A 20 -2.42 13.94 6.37
C GLN A 20 -3.10 13.16 7.51
N ALA A 21 -3.74 12.03 7.22
CA ALA A 21 -4.35 11.19 8.23
C ALA A 21 -3.31 10.53 9.14
N ALA A 22 -2.16 10.12 8.59
CA ALA A 22 -1.06 9.54 9.33
C ALA A 22 -0.44 10.56 10.31
N ASP A 23 -0.20 11.78 9.85
CA ASP A 23 0.27 12.90 10.68
C ASP A 23 -0.74 13.21 11.80
N ALA A 24 -2.03 13.34 11.47
CA ALA A 24 -3.09 13.57 12.45
C ALA A 24 -3.23 12.43 13.49
N ALA A 25 -2.89 11.20 13.11
CA ALA A 25 -2.86 10.06 14.02
C ALA A 25 -1.57 10.00 14.88
N GLY A 26 -0.59 10.87 14.64
CA GLY A 26 0.71 10.85 15.30
C GLY A 26 1.60 9.69 14.84
N ALA A 27 1.41 9.19 13.62
CA ALA A 27 2.23 8.13 13.06
C ALA A 27 3.62 8.63 12.68
N ALA A 28 4.64 7.81 12.94
CA ALA A 28 5.96 8.02 12.35
C ALA A 28 5.93 7.50 10.90
N VAL A 29 6.10 8.39 9.93
CA VAL A 29 6.06 8.05 8.50
C VAL A 29 7.46 7.88 7.92
N THR A 30 7.64 6.88 7.07
CA THR A 30 8.82 6.69 6.21
C THR A 30 8.37 6.52 4.77
N SER A 31 8.95 7.30 3.85
CA SER A 31 8.63 7.23 2.43
C SER A 31 9.72 6.50 1.66
N HIS A 32 9.31 5.62 0.76
CA HIS A 32 10.18 4.89 -0.17
C HIS A 32 9.89 5.38 -1.59
N PRO A 33 10.72 6.30 -2.13
CA PRO A 33 10.53 6.81 -3.48
C PRO A 33 10.63 5.69 -4.51
N HIS A 34 9.73 5.71 -5.47
CA HIS A 34 9.80 4.85 -6.65
C HIS A 34 10.74 5.51 -7.68
N PRO A 35 11.57 4.74 -8.42
CA PRO A 35 12.48 5.31 -9.41
C PRO A 35 11.76 5.90 -10.64
N LEU A 36 10.56 5.40 -10.95
CA LEU A 36 9.72 5.89 -12.06
C LEU A 36 8.67 6.91 -11.60
N THR A 37 8.18 7.70 -12.55
CA THR A 37 7.13 8.70 -12.36
C THR A 37 5.73 8.18 -12.72
N GLY A 38 4.71 8.89 -12.26
CA GLY A 38 3.33 8.67 -12.68
C GLY A 38 3.02 9.23 -14.07
N PRO A 39 1.78 9.06 -14.56
CA PRO A 39 1.35 9.46 -15.90
C PRO A 39 1.43 10.97 -16.16
N ALA A 40 1.39 11.81 -15.12
CA ALA A 40 1.59 13.26 -15.22
C ALA A 40 3.03 13.70 -14.88
N GLY A 41 3.96 12.75 -14.75
CA GLY A 41 5.34 13.02 -14.36
C GLY A 41 5.52 13.25 -12.85
N GLU A 42 4.51 12.97 -12.04
CA GLU A 42 4.55 13.13 -10.59
C GLU A 42 5.48 12.10 -9.93
N PRO A 43 6.12 12.45 -8.80
CA PRO A 43 6.91 11.51 -8.03
C PRO A 43 6.00 10.48 -7.35
N LEU A 44 6.39 9.21 -7.46
CA LEU A 44 5.70 8.10 -6.83
C LEU A 44 6.46 7.62 -5.59
N ALA A 45 5.74 7.10 -4.61
CA ALA A 45 6.33 6.51 -3.42
C ALA A 45 5.36 5.52 -2.75
N THR A 46 5.93 4.53 -2.08
CA THR A 46 5.24 3.77 -1.03
C THR A 46 5.50 4.48 0.29
N ASP A 47 4.45 4.83 1.03
CA ASP A 47 4.58 5.46 2.34
C ASP A 47 4.24 4.46 3.45
N VAL A 48 5.03 4.46 4.51
CA VAL A 48 4.90 3.53 5.62
C VAL A 48 4.61 4.31 6.89
N ALA A 49 3.42 4.13 7.46
CA ALA A 49 3.03 4.77 8.72
C ALA A 49 3.14 3.78 9.89
N TRP A 50 3.82 4.19 10.96
CA TRP A 50 3.97 3.41 12.19
C TRP A 50 3.28 4.09 13.38
N LEU A 51 2.37 3.39 14.04
CA LEU A 51 1.72 3.82 15.28
C LEU A 51 2.07 2.89 16.44
N GLY A 52 2.39 3.46 17.60
CA GLY A 52 2.69 2.72 18.83
C GLY A 52 4.19 2.52 19.11
N PRO A 53 4.51 1.80 20.21
CA PRO A 53 5.90 1.63 20.66
C PRO A 53 6.77 0.89 19.64
N ARG A 54 8.04 1.29 19.48
CA ARG A 54 8.99 0.63 18.58
C ARG A 54 9.42 -0.75 19.07
N ASP A 55 9.27 -1.03 20.36
CA ASP A 55 9.51 -2.30 21.04
C ASP A 55 8.22 -3.12 21.26
N ALA A 56 7.14 -2.80 20.54
CA ALA A 56 5.89 -3.53 20.61
C ALA A 56 6.09 -5.03 20.33
N ARG A 57 5.47 -5.89 21.15
CA ARG A 57 5.54 -7.35 21.02
C ARG A 57 4.61 -7.90 19.94
N ARG A 58 3.62 -7.11 19.52
CA ARG A 58 2.64 -7.48 18.51
C ARG A 58 2.47 -6.33 17.54
N VAL A 59 2.56 -6.63 16.25
CA VAL A 59 2.39 -5.64 15.19
C VAL A 59 1.26 -6.10 14.28
N LEU A 60 0.25 -5.27 14.11
CA LEU A 60 -0.74 -5.44 13.04
C LEU A 60 -0.20 -4.75 11.79
N ALA A 61 0.17 -5.55 10.78
CA ALA A 61 0.61 -5.05 9.49
C ALA A 61 -0.57 -5.01 8.51
N VAL A 62 -0.78 -3.87 7.87
CA VAL A 62 -1.82 -3.67 6.85
C VAL A 62 -1.18 -3.10 5.60
N VAL A 63 -1.42 -3.76 4.47
CA VAL A 63 -0.84 -3.38 3.17
C VAL A 63 -1.99 -3.06 2.22
N SER A 64 -1.83 -2.00 1.43
CA SER A 64 -2.73 -1.68 0.32
C SER A 64 -2.00 -1.66 -1.01
N GLY A 65 -2.78 -1.77 -2.10
CA GLY A 65 -2.26 -1.61 -3.46
C GLY A 65 -1.34 -2.73 -3.93
N THR A 66 -1.49 -3.97 -3.46
CA THR A 66 -0.76 -5.10 -4.06
C THR A 66 -1.10 -5.24 -5.54
N HIS A 67 -2.39 -5.18 -5.86
CA HIS A 67 -2.82 -4.80 -7.21
C HIS A 67 -3.02 -3.30 -7.25
N GLY A 68 -2.33 -2.63 -8.17
CA GLY A 68 -2.29 -1.17 -8.20
C GLY A 68 -3.67 -0.52 -8.34
N VAL A 69 -4.51 -1.01 -9.25
CA VAL A 69 -5.87 -0.51 -9.49
C VAL A 69 -6.81 -0.66 -8.28
N GLU A 70 -6.56 -1.64 -7.41
CA GLU A 70 -7.32 -1.83 -6.17
C GLU A 70 -6.81 -0.92 -5.04
N GLY A 71 -5.66 -0.26 -5.26
CA GLY A 71 -5.00 0.62 -4.31
C GLY A 71 -5.85 1.83 -3.89
N TYR A 72 -6.72 2.36 -4.75
CA TYR A 72 -7.60 3.49 -4.38
C TYR A 72 -8.55 3.14 -3.22
N TYR A 73 -9.14 1.95 -3.28
CA TYR A 73 -10.02 1.45 -2.23
C TYR A 73 -9.23 1.20 -0.94
N GLY A 74 -8.11 0.46 -1.05
CA GLY A 74 -7.26 0.17 0.10
C GLY A 74 -6.68 1.43 0.77
N SER A 75 -6.26 2.41 -0.02
CA SER A 75 -5.81 3.74 0.42
C SER A 75 -6.90 4.46 1.21
N THR A 76 -8.14 4.46 0.70
CA THR A 76 -9.28 5.08 1.38
C THR A 76 -9.53 4.38 2.73
N CYS A 77 -9.55 3.05 2.76
CA CYS A 77 -9.72 2.30 4.01
C CYS A 77 -8.62 2.62 5.03
N GLN A 78 -7.35 2.66 4.61
CA GLN A 78 -6.23 3.01 5.50
C GLN A 78 -6.35 4.44 6.02
N THR A 79 -6.72 5.39 5.15
CA THR A 79 -6.92 6.81 5.51
C THR A 79 -8.03 6.98 6.56
N GLU A 80 -9.19 6.38 6.33
CA GLU A 80 -10.31 6.43 7.28
C GLU A 80 -9.95 5.77 8.60
N TRP A 81 -9.24 4.64 8.55
CA TRP A 81 -8.81 3.96 9.77
C TRP A 81 -7.80 4.77 10.58
N LEU A 82 -6.89 5.50 9.92
CA LEU A 82 -6.00 6.45 10.60
C LEU A 82 -6.78 7.58 11.27
N HIS A 83 -7.81 8.13 10.62
CA HIS A 83 -8.70 9.10 11.26
C HIS A 83 -9.41 8.54 12.49
N GLU A 84 -9.85 7.28 12.45
CA GLU A 84 -10.44 6.63 13.63
C GLU A 84 -9.43 6.36 14.75
N LEU A 85 -8.18 6.08 14.41
CA LEU A 85 -7.11 5.86 15.38
C LEU A 85 -6.58 7.17 15.99
N ALA A 86 -6.79 8.31 15.33
CA ALA A 86 -6.37 9.60 15.85
C ALA A 86 -6.96 9.86 17.24
N GLY A 87 -6.07 10.11 18.21
CA GLY A 87 -6.45 10.33 19.61
C GLY A 87 -6.89 9.07 20.38
N ARG A 88 -6.83 7.87 19.79
CA ARG A 88 -7.09 6.60 20.48
C ARG A 88 -5.79 5.94 20.92
N ALA A 89 -5.73 5.50 22.18
CA ALA A 89 -4.62 4.70 22.67
C ALA A 89 -4.69 3.27 22.13
N LEU A 90 -3.56 2.77 21.61
CA LEU A 90 -3.42 1.35 21.28
C LEU A 90 -3.30 0.49 22.56
N PRO A 91 -3.68 -0.80 22.52
CA PRO A 91 -3.44 -1.70 23.64
C PRO A 91 -1.94 -1.77 24.01
N PRO A 92 -1.60 -2.02 25.29
CA PRO A 92 -0.20 -2.12 25.72
C PRO A 92 0.61 -3.14 24.90
N GLY A 93 1.78 -2.72 24.43
CA GLY A 93 2.70 -3.58 23.65
C GLY A 93 2.23 -3.90 22.23
N VAL A 94 1.26 -3.16 21.68
CA VAL A 94 0.78 -3.28 20.30
C VAL A 94 1.24 -2.08 19.47
N ALA A 95 1.66 -2.35 18.23
CA ALA A 95 1.88 -1.35 17.20
C ALA A 95 1.06 -1.67 15.94
N VAL A 96 0.85 -0.66 15.11
CA VAL A 96 0.23 -0.79 13.79
C VAL A 96 1.23 -0.29 12.75
N LEU A 97 1.46 -1.10 11.72
CA LEU A 97 2.27 -0.78 10.55
C LEU A 97 1.34 -0.72 9.34
N MET A 98 1.20 0.44 8.71
CA MET A 98 0.46 0.58 7.46
C MET A 98 1.42 0.84 6.32
N VAL A 99 1.47 -0.07 5.35
CA VAL A 99 2.14 0.12 4.07
C VAL A 99 1.10 0.63 3.08
N HIS A 100 1.19 1.91 2.74
CA HIS A 100 0.32 2.59 1.80
C HIS A 100 0.87 2.41 0.39
N LEU A 101 0.08 1.73 -0.45
CA LEU A 101 0.36 1.49 -1.87
C LEU A 101 1.74 0.83 -2.08
N ILE A 102 1.83 -0.47 -1.83
CA ILE A 102 3.06 -1.24 -2.08
C ILE A 102 3.44 -1.29 -3.57
N ASN A 103 2.47 -1.09 -4.47
CA ASN A 103 2.65 -0.88 -5.90
C ASN A 103 2.21 0.54 -6.30
N PRO A 104 2.98 1.57 -5.96
CA PRO A 104 2.57 2.95 -6.21
C PRO A 104 2.51 3.26 -7.72
N TRP A 105 3.37 2.62 -8.52
CA TRP A 105 3.32 2.68 -9.97
C TRP A 105 2.03 2.10 -10.53
N GLY A 106 1.68 0.88 -10.13
CA GLY A 106 0.45 0.24 -10.58
C GLY A 106 -0.78 1.05 -10.21
N THR A 107 -0.80 1.68 -9.03
CA THR A 107 -1.91 2.58 -8.66
C THR A 107 -1.94 3.80 -9.57
N ALA A 108 -0.84 4.53 -9.73
CA ALA A 108 -0.80 5.73 -10.58
C ALA A 108 -1.19 5.46 -12.05
N TRP A 109 -0.80 4.29 -12.57
CA TRP A 109 -1.07 3.88 -13.96
C TRP A 109 -2.37 3.09 -14.12
N VAL A 110 -3.17 2.91 -13.05
CA VAL A 110 -4.42 2.15 -13.04
C VAL A 110 -4.23 0.71 -13.55
N ARG A 111 -3.15 0.07 -13.10
CA ARG A 111 -2.73 -1.28 -13.48
C ARG A 111 -2.88 -2.24 -12.30
N ARG A 112 -3.25 -3.47 -12.61
CA ARG A 112 -3.18 -4.59 -11.64
C ARG A 112 -1.73 -4.89 -11.24
N VAL A 113 -0.84 -4.83 -12.21
CA VAL A 113 0.58 -5.25 -12.12
C VAL A 113 1.50 -4.06 -11.86
N ASN A 114 2.78 -4.32 -11.57
CA ASN A 114 3.81 -3.28 -11.50
C ASN A 114 4.29 -2.85 -12.90
N GLU A 115 5.32 -2.01 -12.96
CA GLU A 115 5.94 -1.48 -14.18
C GLU A 115 6.49 -2.56 -15.12
N ASP A 116 6.85 -3.73 -14.57
CA ASP A 116 7.40 -4.86 -15.32
C ASP A 116 6.33 -5.88 -15.73
N ASN A 117 5.05 -5.51 -15.61
CA ASN A 117 3.91 -6.41 -15.78
C ASN A 117 3.88 -7.62 -14.81
N VAL A 118 4.53 -7.50 -13.65
CA VAL A 118 4.50 -8.54 -12.61
C VAL A 118 3.29 -8.36 -11.70
N ASP A 119 2.51 -9.43 -11.52
CA ASP A 119 1.50 -9.51 -10.46
C ASP A 119 2.22 -9.78 -9.13
N LEU A 120 2.30 -8.76 -8.27
CA LEU A 120 3.00 -8.87 -6.99
C LEU A 120 2.43 -9.99 -6.11
N ASN A 121 1.13 -10.26 -6.19
CA ASN A 121 0.47 -11.32 -5.43
C ASN A 121 0.71 -12.73 -6.01
N ARG A 122 1.58 -12.85 -6.99
CA ARG A 122 2.10 -14.12 -7.53
C ARG A 122 3.63 -14.19 -7.47
N ASN A 123 4.29 -13.15 -6.97
CA ASN A 123 5.74 -13.01 -7.00
C ASN A 123 6.41 -13.16 -5.63
N TYR A 124 5.69 -13.64 -4.61
CA TYR A 124 6.23 -13.94 -3.28
C TYR A 124 6.89 -15.33 -3.23
N VAL A 125 7.90 -15.56 -4.06
CA VAL A 125 8.69 -16.80 -4.08
C VAL A 125 10.10 -16.54 -3.60
N ASP A 126 10.75 -17.59 -3.08
CA ASP A 126 12.17 -17.52 -2.73
C ASP A 126 13.01 -17.67 -4.01
N PHE A 127 13.60 -16.56 -4.46
CA PHE A 127 14.48 -16.53 -5.63
C PHE A 127 15.89 -17.08 -5.35
N GLY A 128 16.21 -17.41 -4.09
CA GLY A 128 17.45 -18.09 -3.71
C GLY A 128 17.44 -19.60 -3.94
N VAL A 129 16.28 -20.18 -4.29
CA VAL A 129 16.10 -21.60 -4.58
C VAL A 129 15.51 -21.82 -5.98
N ALA A 130 15.43 -23.08 -6.41
CA ALA A 130 14.78 -23.42 -7.67
C ALA A 130 13.31 -22.98 -7.66
N LEU A 131 12.89 -22.25 -8.69
CA LEU A 131 11.55 -21.71 -8.78
C LEU A 131 10.50 -22.83 -8.95
N PRO A 132 9.30 -22.68 -8.37
CA PRO A 132 8.22 -23.63 -8.57
C PRO A 132 7.84 -23.76 -10.06
N ILE A 133 7.73 -24.99 -10.56
CA ILE A 133 7.28 -25.26 -11.93
C ILE A 133 5.75 -25.31 -11.95
N ASN A 134 5.12 -24.46 -12.76
CA ASN A 134 3.68 -24.49 -12.99
C ASN A 134 3.35 -25.30 -14.25
N GLN A 135 3.32 -26.63 -14.15
CA GLN A 135 3.04 -27.54 -15.28
C GLN A 135 1.67 -27.27 -15.94
N GLY A 136 0.68 -26.81 -15.17
CA GLY A 136 -0.66 -26.50 -15.70
C GLY A 136 -0.70 -25.28 -16.61
N TYR A 137 0.31 -24.39 -16.53
CA TYR A 137 0.39 -23.20 -17.37
C TYR A 137 0.74 -23.53 -18.83
N GLU A 138 1.61 -24.51 -19.07
CA GLU A 138 1.94 -24.97 -20.43
C GLU A 138 0.71 -25.50 -21.17
N ALA A 139 -0.24 -26.12 -20.45
CA ALA A 139 -1.43 -26.73 -21.03
C ALA A 139 -2.53 -25.73 -21.46
N ILE A 140 -2.43 -24.45 -21.10
CA ILE A 140 -3.49 -23.44 -21.35
C ILE A 140 -3.03 -22.27 -22.24
N HIS A 141 -1.82 -22.34 -22.80
CA HIS A 141 -1.22 -21.28 -23.60
C HIS A 141 -1.28 -21.50 -25.13
N GLU A 142 -1.94 -22.57 -25.59
CA GLU A 142 -2.37 -22.79 -27.01
C GLU A 142 -3.72 -22.15 -27.30
#